data_AF-A0A958KGJ4-F1
#
_entry.id   AF-A0A958KGJ4-F1
#
_cell.length_a   1.000
_cell.length_b   1.000
_cell.length_c   1.000
_cell.angle_alpha   90.00
_cell.angle_beta   90.00
_cell.angle_gamma   90.00
#
_symmetry.space_group_name_H-M   'P 1'
#
loop_
_entity.id
_entity.type
_entity.pdbx_description
1 polymer ?
#
loop_
_entity_poly.entity_id
_entity_poly.type
_entity_poly.pdbx_seq_one_letter_code
_entity_poly.pdbx_strand_id
1 'polypeptide(L)'
;MRTIILFSVISGLSACTSFERSPYSGYTSDYGFSQSTAQKYQVEKWQHERIQAQEDLGIATERPLTPAEQQRVYQRLQLKRLERQLGSSRSKEQYYRVKPHLQSDAERIQYLSIPSDSARSRWAATRGISSQEKAYSDAVEELIENRDIVVGMTKKAVSQSWGDPDLVEVAGNPLYGNERWQYKTYVSSSEGYKKELRVIYFEAGRVAGWEKYE
;
A
#
# COMPACT_ATOMS: atom_id res chain seq x y z
N MET A 1 18.62 57.11 -53.11
CA MET A 1 19.94 56.45 -52.97
C MET A 1 19.79 55.29 -52.01
N ARG A 2 20.24 54.11 -52.43
CA ARG A 2 20.39 52.90 -51.60
C ARG A 2 21.52 53.11 -50.59
N THR A 3 21.37 52.59 -49.38
CA THR A 3 22.45 51.90 -48.65
C THR A 3 21.86 51.12 -47.48
N ILE A 4 22.02 49.81 -47.55
CA ILE A 4 21.87 48.81 -46.49
C ILE A 4 23.22 48.71 -45.82
N ILE A 5 23.32 48.76 -44.48
CA ILE A 5 24.38 48.08 -43.72
C ILE A 5 23.77 47.51 -42.43
N LEU A 6 23.61 46.18 -42.45
CA LEU A 6 23.56 45.30 -41.28
C LEU A 6 24.91 45.36 -40.56
N PHE A 7 24.93 45.47 -39.24
CA PHE A 7 26.01 44.87 -38.44
C PHE A 7 25.49 44.38 -37.08
N SER A 8 25.43 43.05 -36.98
CA SER A 8 25.33 42.28 -35.75
C SER A 8 26.46 42.61 -34.79
N VAL A 9 26.15 42.80 -33.50
CA VAL A 9 27.04 42.37 -32.42
C VAL A 9 26.22 41.69 -31.34
N ILE A 10 26.44 40.38 -31.29
CA ILE A 10 25.95 39.41 -30.32
C ILE A 10 26.60 39.75 -28.97
N SER A 11 25.81 40.19 -28.00
CA SER A 11 26.26 40.30 -26.60
C SER A 11 26.39 38.90 -26.02
N GLY A 12 27.63 38.49 -25.85
CA GLY A 12 28.03 37.18 -25.34
C GLY A 12 27.51 36.91 -23.92
N LEU A 13 26.87 35.77 -23.79
CA LEU A 13 26.63 35.07 -22.54
C LEU A 13 27.98 34.60 -21.99
N SER A 14 28.50 35.28 -20.97
CA SER A 14 29.68 34.83 -20.23
C SER A 14 29.52 35.20 -18.77
N ALA A 15 29.05 34.24 -17.97
CA ALA A 15 29.40 34.06 -16.55
C ALA A 15 28.52 32.96 -15.91
N CYS A 16 28.84 31.70 -16.19
CA CYS A 16 28.44 30.56 -15.35
C CYS A 16 29.54 29.49 -15.42
N THR A 17 30.77 29.82 -15.00
CA THR A 17 31.85 28.83 -14.83
C THR A 17 32.39 28.89 -13.41
N SER A 18 31.51 28.75 -12.42
CA SER A 18 31.89 28.52 -11.02
C SER A 18 30.78 27.82 -10.26
N PHE A 19 30.33 26.66 -10.75
CA PHE A 19 29.75 25.66 -9.86
C PHE A 19 30.90 24.83 -9.30
N GLU A 20 31.53 25.30 -8.22
CA GLU A 20 32.31 24.43 -7.35
C GLU A 20 31.34 23.40 -6.78
N ARG A 21 31.38 22.19 -7.32
CA ARG A 21 30.72 21.05 -6.72
C ARG A 21 31.39 20.80 -5.38
N SER A 22 30.58 20.62 -4.33
CA SER A 22 31.14 20.25 -3.03
C SER A 22 31.95 18.95 -3.19
N PRO A 23 33.10 18.83 -2.50
CA PRO A 23 33.95 17.62 -2.55
C PRO A 23 33.23 16.36 -2.02
N TYR A 24 31.98 16.49 -1.57
CA TYR A 24 31.11 15.39 -1.15
C TYR A 24 30.31 14.76 -2.31
N SER A 25 30.50 15.19 -3.56
CA SER A 25 29.86 14.50 -4.70
C SER A 25 30.60 13.18 -4.96
N GLY A 26 30.01 12.07 -4.51
CA GLY A 26 30.55 10.70 -4.53
C GLY A 26 30.77 10.05 -5.89
N TYR A 27 31.12 10.83 -6.92
CA TYR A 27 31.39 10.38 -8.28
C TYR A 27 32.90 10.19 -8.56
N THR A 28 33.68 9.74 -7.58
CA THR A 28 35.05 9.30 -7.86
C THR A 28 34.99 7.89 -8.45
N SER A 29 35.12 7.82 -9.78
CA SER A 29 35.23 6.57 -10.53
C SER A 29 36.57 5.90 -10.24
N ASP A 30 36.57 4.93 -9.32
CA ASP A 30 37.68 3.99 -9.17
C ASP A 30 37.31 2.68 -9.86
N TYR A 31 38.10 2.31 -10.87
CA TYR A 31 37.98 1.08 -11.64
C TYR A 31 38.53 -0.10 -10.81
N GLY A 32 37.76 -0.49 -9.79
CA GLY A 32 37.99 -1.65 -8.93
C GLY A 32 36.71 -2.49 -8.82
N PHE A 33 36.77 -3.70 -9.36
CA PHE A 33 35.65 -4.58 -9.68
C PHE A 33 34.76 -5.02 -8.47
N SER A 34 33.50 -4.55 -8.52
CA SER A 34 32.21 -5.16 -8.15
C SER A 34 31.83 -5.63 -6.73
N GLN A 35 32.74 -5.86 -5.77
CA GLN A 35 32.33 -6.26 -4.40
C GLN A 35 32.35 -5.11 -3.38
N SER A 36 33.27 -4.16 -3.53
CA SER A 36 33.44 -3.03 -2.62
C SER A 36 32.35 -1.96 -2.79
N THR A 37 31.88 -1.73 -4.01
CA THR A 37 30.87 -0.68 -4.29
C THR A 37 29.51 -1.01 -3.70
N ALA A 38 29.09 -2.27 -3.75
CA ALA A 38 27.82 -2.72 -3.16
C ALA A 38 27.86 -2.63 -1.63
N GLN A 39 28.99 -3.01 -1.01
CA GLN A 39 29.19 -2.86 0.43
C GLN A 39 29.22 -1.39 0.85
N LYS A 40 29.95 -0.54 0.12
CA LYS A 40 30.00 0.92 0.35
C LYS A 40 28.61 1.54 0.27
N TYR A 41 27.82 1.21 -0.75
CA TYR A 41 26.44 1.69 -0.90
C TYR A 41 25.55 1.25 0.28
N GLN A 42 25.66 0.00 0.75
CA GLN A 42 24.88 -0.47 1.89
C GLN A 42 25.26 0.26 3.19
N VAL A 43 26.55 0.52 3.41
CA VAL A 43 27.03 1.27 4.57
C VAL A 43 26.53 2.71 4.54
N GLU A 44 26.68 3.40 3.40
CA GLU A 44 26.19 4.78 3.22
C GLU A 44 24.67 4.87 3.41
N LYS A 45 23.91 3.94 2.82
CA LYS A 45 22.46 3.86 3.01
C LYS A 45 22.08 3.67 4.47
N TRP A 46 22.77 2.79 5.19
CA TRP A 46 22.48 2.53 6.60
C TRP A 46 22.81 3.74 7.48
N GLN A 47 23.93 4.44 7.19
CA GLN A 47 24.27 5.69 7.86
C GLN A 47 23.21 6.75 7.61
N HIS A 48 22.73 6.90 6.37
CA HIS A 48 21.69 7.86 6.02
C HIS A 48 20.36 7.55 6.73
N GLU A 49 19.91 6.29 6.71
CA GLU A 49 18.69 5.88 7.44
C GLU A 49 18.83 6.18 8.95
N ARG A 50 20.01 5.95 9.53
CA ARG A 50 20.29 6.22 10.95
C ARG A 50 20.26 7.71 11.27
N ILE A 51 20.90 8.54 10.45
CA ILE A 51 20.89 10.00 10.60
C ILE A 51 19.46 10.53 10.52
N GLN A 52 18.69 10.11 9.52
CA GLN A 52 17.29 10.50 9.38
C GLN A 52 16.46 10.07 10.61
N ALA A 53 16.71 8.88 11.16
CA ALA A 53 16.04 8.44 12.37
C ALA A 53 16.42 9.27 13.60
N GLN A 54 17.67 9.75 13.71
CA GLN A 54 18.09 10.68 14.77
C GLN A 54 17.37 12.03 14.63
N GLU A 55 17.31 12.58 13.41
CA GLU A 55 16.61 13.83 13.10
C GLU A 55 15.12 13.75 13.44
N ASP A 56 14.42 12.69 13.04
CA ASP A 56 13.01 12.49 13.36
C ASP A 56 12.72 12.40 14.87
N LEU A 57 13.72 12.03 15.66
CA LEU A 57 13.65 11.92 17.12
C LEU A 57 14.16 13.18 17.84
N GLY A 58 14.69 14.16 17.11
CA GLY A 58 15.32 15.36 17.67
C GLY A 58 16.63 15.09 18.40
N ILE A 59 17.37 14.04 18.04
CA ILE A 59 18.64 13.66 18.67
C ILE A 59 19.80 14.27 17.87
N ALA A 60 20.74 14.93 18.56
CA ALA A 60 21.93 15.51 17.94
C ALA A 60 22.77 14.44 17.21
N THR A 61 23.22 14.75 16.00
CA THR A 61 23.99 13.84 15.12
C THR A 61 25.50 13.92 15.34
N GLU A 62 26.00 15.01 15.94
CA GLU A 62 27.43 15.32 16.08
C GLU A 62 28.11 14.65 17.28
N ARG A 63 27.33 14.08 18.21
CA ARG A 63 27.84 13.46 19.43
C ARG A 63 27.54 11.96 19.48
N PRO A 64 28.32 11.17 20.27
CA PRO A 64 27.98 9.78 20.51
C PRO A 64 26.60 9.66 21.17
N LEU A 65 25.85 8.64 20.73
CA LEU A 65 24.53 8.30 21.27
C LEU A 65 24.67 7.62 22.63
N THR A 66 23.87 8.06 23.59
CA THR A 66 23.70 7.33 24.86
C THR A 66 23.00 5.98 24.63
N PRO A 67 23.13 4.99 25.52
CA PRO A 67 22.47 3.69 25.36
C PRO A 67 20.94 3.79 25.15
N ALA A 68 20.28 4.72 25.84
CA ALA A 68 18.85 4.96 25.69
C ALA A 68 18.49 5.53 24.31
N GLU A 69 19.31 6.46 23.79
CA GLU A 69 19.12 7.04 22.46
C GLU A 69 19.37 6.02 21.35
N GLN A 70 20.39 5.17 21.52
CA GLN A 70 20.65 4.06 20.60
C GLN A 70 19.43 3.16 20.45
N GLN A 71 18.77 2.83 21.57
CA GLN A 71 17.56 2.02 21.56
C GLN A 71 16.40 2.72 20.83
N ARG A 72 16.21 4.02 21.04
CA ARG A 72 15.16 4.80 20.35
C ARG A 72 15.41 4.88 18.84
N VAL A 73 16.66 5.12 18.44
CA VAL A 73 17.05 5.13 17.02
C VAL A 73 16.81 3.76 16.39
N TYR A 74 17.18 2.67 17.09
CA TYR A 74 16.91 1.31 16.63
C TYR A 74 15.41 1.05 16.42
N GLN A 75 14.58 1.42 17.41
CA GLN A 75 13.12 1.30 17.29
C GLN A 75 12.58 2.10 16.11
N ARG A 76 13.01 3.35 15.93
CA ARG A 76 12.59 4.18 14.80
C ARG A 76 12.95 3.54 13.44
N LEU A 77 14.15 2.98 13.32
CA LEU A 77 14.56 2.25 12.12
C LEU A 77 13.70 1.00 11.88
N GLN A 78 13.42 0.23 12.93
CA GLN A 78 12.54 -0.94 12.85
C GLN A 78 11.13 -0.56 12.42
N LEU A 79 10.56 0.50 12.99
CA LEU A 79 9.26 1.03 12.61
C LEU A 79 9.21 1.40 11.12
N LYS A 80 10.19 2.16 10.62
CA LYS A 80 10.28 2.53 9.19
C LYS A 80 10.36 1.32 8.27
N ARG A 81 11.00 0.22 8.71
CA ARG A 81 11.04 -1.03 7.93
C ARG A 81 9.67 -1.69 7.88
N LEU A 82 9.00 -1.81 9.03
CA LEU A 82 7.66 -2.40 9.12
C LEU A 82 6.62 -1.58 8.33
N GLU A 83 6.66 -0.26 8.43
CA GLU A 83 5.76 0.62 7.66
C GLU A 83 5.98 0.47 6.14
N ARG A 84 7.24 0.31 5.68
CA ARG A 84 7.56 0.04 4.26
C ARG A 84 7.08 -1.33 3.79
N GLN A 85 7.01 -2.31 4.70
CA GLN A 85 6.58 -3.68 4.39
C GLN A 85 5.06 -3.85 4.30
N LEU A 86 4.26 -2.83 4.66
CA LEU A 86 2.82 -2.83 4.43
C LEU A 86 2.55 -2.81 2.91
N GLY A 87 2.37 -4.00 2.33
CA GLY A 87 2.21 -4.17 0.89
C GLY A 87 0.80 -3.85 0.39
N SER A 88 -0.24 -4.26 1.12
CA SER A 88 -1.64 -4.10 0.70
C SER A 88 -2.19 -2.71 1.04
N SER A 89 -3.10 -2.20 0.19
CA SER A 89 -3.81 -0.93 0.44
C SER A 89 -4.60 -1.00 1.76
N ARG A 90 -5.22 -2.15 2.03
CA ARG A 90 -6.01 -2.39 3.25
C ARG A 90 -5.18 -2.34 4.52
N SER A 91 -4.03 -3.04 4.57
CA SER A 91 -3.19 -3.03 5.78
C SER A 91 -2.64 -1.62 6.05
N LYS A 92 -2.36 -0.83 5.00
CA LYS A 92 -2.01 0.59 5.15
C LYS A 92 -3.18 1.37 5.74
N GLU A 93 -4.37 1.27 5.16
CA GLU A 93 -5.56 1.98 5.66
C GLU A 93 -5.84 1.64 7.12
N GLN A 94 -5.82 0.35 7.47
CA GLN A 94 -6.00 -0.12 8.83
C GLN A 94 -4.97 0.50 9.78
N TYR A 95 -3.69 0.52 9.39
CA TYR A 95 -2.64 1.12 10.18
C TYR A 95 -2.84 2.63 10.36
N TYR A 96 -3.11 3.39 9.29
CA TYR A 96 -3.32 4.84 9.38
C TYR A 96 -4.56 5.22 10.17
N ARG A 97 -5.57 4.36 10.22
CA ARG A 97 -6.74 4.53 11.11
C ARG A 97 -6.39 4.39 12.58
N VAL A 98 -5.55 3.41 12.92
CA VAL A 98 -5.14 3.11 14.31
C VAL A 98 -4.00 4.02 14.78
N LYS A 99 -3.14 4.48 13.87
CA LYS A 99 -1.90 5.26 14.14
C LYS A 99 -2.08 6.45 15.08
N PRO A 100 -3.15 7.28 15.01
CA PRO A 100 -3.37 8.39 15.94
C PRO A 100 -3.49 7.96 17.41
N HIS A 101 -3.89 6.71 17.65
CA HIS A 101 -4.06 6.15 18.98
C HIS A 101 -2.81 5.44 19.51
N LEU A 102 -1.76 5.30 18.69
CA LEU A 102 -0.50 4.66 19.05
C LEU A 102 0.51 5.74 19.47
N GLN A 103 0.79 5.82 20.76
CA GLN A 103 1.52 6.92 21.39
C GLN A 103 3.03 6.86 21.15
N SER A 104 3.57 5.66 20.97
CA SER A 104 5.02 5.45 20.86
C SER A 104 5.42 4.57 19.68
N ASP A 105 6.68 4.67 19.27
CA ASP A 105 7.26 3.78 18.25
C ASP A 105 7.18 2.32 18.69
N ALA A 106 7.35 2.03 19.98
CA ALA A 106 7.24 0.68 20.53
C ALA A 106 5.83 0.09 20.33
N GLU A 107 4.77 0.87 20.57
CA GLU A 107 3.39 0.42 20.32
C GLU A 107 3.11 0.22 18.83
N ARG A 108 3.63 1.10 17.98
CA ARG A 108 3.50 0.96 16.52
C ARG A 108 4.21 -0.29 16.01
N ILE A 109 5.42 -0.57 16.51
CA ILE A 109 6.15 -1.80 16.20
C ILE A 109 5.37 -3.03 16.68
N GLN A 110 4.82 -3.00 17.89
CA GLN A 110 4.01 -4.09 18.43
C GLN A 110 2.76 -4.36 17.59
N TYR A 111 2.08 -3.30 17.13
CA TYR A 111 0.92 -3.44 16.26
C TYR A 111 1.30 -4.01 14.89
N LEU A 112 2.35 -3.46 14.27
CA LEU A 112 2.79 -3.87 12.94
C LEU A 112 3.47 -5.25 12.91
N SER A 113 3.98 -5.74 14.03
CA SER A 113 4.55 -7.09 14.12
C SER A 113 3.50 -8.20 14.16
N ILE A 114 2.22 -7.86 14.36
CA ILE A 114 1.12 -8.82 14.31
C ILE A 114 0.89 -9.21 12.83
N PRO A 115 0.94 -10.51 12.47
CA PRO A 115 1.06 -10.94 11.07
C PRO A 115 -0.20 -10.68 10.22
N SER A 116 -1.39 -10.89 10.77
CA SER A 116 -2.67 -10.80 10.03
C SER A 116 -3.48 -9.55 10.37
N ASP A 117 -4.17 -8.97 9.39
CA ASP A 117 -5.08 -7.83 9.57
C ASP A 117 -6.21 -8.13 10.59
N SER A 118 -6.70 -9.37 10.63
CA SER A 118 -7.69 -9.83 11.60
C SER A 118 -7.17 -9.77 13.03
N ALA A 119 -5.98 -10.32 13.29
CA ALA A 119 -5.34 -10.24 14.60
C ALA A 119 -5.00 -8.79 15.00
N ARG A 120 -4.56 -7.95 14.06
CA ARG A 120 -4.37 -6.50 14.29
C ARG A 120 -5.68 -5.82 14.70
N SER A 121 -6.79 -6.16 14.04
CA SER A 121 -8.12 -5.63 14.38
C SER A 121 -8.53 -6.03 15.80
N ARG A 122 -8.35 -7.30 16.16
CA ARG A 122 -8.65 -7.79 17.51
C ARG A 122 -7.78 -7.10 18.56
N TRP A 123 -6.49 -6.95 18.31
CA TRP A 123 -5.60 -6.21 19.20
C TRP A 123 -6.06 -4.76 19.40
N ALA A 124 -6.41 -4.06 18.31
CA ALA A 124 -6.93 -2.70 18.39
C ALA A 124 -8.26 -2.63 19.16
N ALA A 125 -9.16 -3.60 18.94
CA ALA A 125 -10.43 -3.72 19.65
C ALA A 125 -10.23 -3.96 21.16
N THR A 126 -9.30 -4.85 21.56
CA THR A 126 -8.99 -5.08 22.98
C THR A 126 -8.45 -3.84 23.71
N ARG A 127 -7.91 -2.88 22.96
CA ARG A 127 -7.43 -1.59 23.48
C ARG A 127 -8.44 -0.46 23.34
N GLY A 128 -9.67 -0.76 22.91
CA GLY A 128 -10.71 0.25 22.68
C GLY A 128 -10.40 1.22 21.53
N ILE A 129 -9.43 0.89 20.67
CA ILE A 129 -9.03 1.72 19.52
C ILE A 129 -9.97 1.46 18.32
N SER A 130 -10.74 0.37 18.33
CA SER A 130 -11.67 0.06 17.25
C SER A 130 -12.95 0.90 17.35
N SER A 131 -13.10 1.85 16.43
CA SER A 131 -14.40 2.39 16.05
C SER A 131 -14.93 1.65 14.81
N GLN A 132 -16.17 1.18 14.94
CA GLN A 132 -17.01 0.39 14.01
C GLN A 132 -16.94 -1.14 14.13
N GLU A 133 -18.09 -1.72 14.47
CA GLU A 133 -18.43 -3.12 14.22
C GLU A 133 -18.08 -3.46 12.78
N LYS A 134 -17.25 -4.49 12.59
CA LYS A 134 -17.01 -5.01 11.25
C LYS A 134 -18.33 -5.46 10.65
N ALA A 135 -18.64 -4.96 9.46
CA ALA A 135 -19.86 -5.37 8.74
C ALA A 135 -19.84 -6.88 8.37
N TYR A 136 -18.66 -7.49 8.30
CA TYR A 136 -18.45 -8.89 7.92
C TYR A 136 -17.42 -9.59 8.80
N SER A 137 -17.46 -10.92 8.81
CA SER A 137 -16.40 -11.75 9.41
C SER A 137 -15.14 -11.75 8.55
N ASP A 138 -13.98 -12.03 9.16
CA ASP A 138 -12.69 -12.02 8.47
C ASP A 138 -12.65 -12.98 7.26
N ALA A 139 -13.27 -14.16 7.39
CA ALA A 139 -13.35 -15.15 6.31
C ALA A 139 -14.14 -14.63 5.09
N VAL A 140 -15.22 -13.87 5.33
CA VAL A 140 -16.01 -13.27 4.24
C VAL A 140 -15.21 -12.14 3.57
N GLU A 141 -14.44 -11.38 4.35
CA GLU A 141 -13.64 -10.27 3.84
C GLU A 141 -12.50 -10.74 2.92
N GLU A 142 -11.83 -11.85 3.27
CA GLU A 142 -10.82 -12.49 2.41
C GLU A 142 -11.40 -12.97 1.08
N LEU A 143 -12.60 -13.55 1.09
CA LEU A 143 -13.28 -13.97 -0.13
C LEU A 143 -13.67 -12.79 -1.02
N ILE A 144 -14.12 -11.66 -0.44
CA ILE A 144 -14.39 -10.43 -1.19
C ILE A 144 -13.12 -9.95 -1.91
N GLU A 145 -11.96 -9.99 -1.24
CA GLU A 145 -10.69 -9.56 -1.84
C GLU A 145 -10.24 -10.47 -2.98
N ASN A 146 -10.43 -11.78 -2.82
CA ASN A 146 -10.09 -12.77 -3.83
C ASN A 146 -11.10 -12.84 -5.00
N ARG A 147 -12.13 -11.99 -5.00
CA ARG A 147 -13.26 -12.02 -5.93
C ARG A 147 -13.92 -13.40 -5.98
N ASP A 148 -14.08 -14.01 -4.81
CA ASP A 148 -14.71 -15.30 -4.63
C ASP A 148 -16.04 -15.15 -3.87
N ILE A 149 -16.86 -16.20 -3.91
CA ILE A 149 -18.14 -16.27 -3.20
C ILE A 149 -18.28 -17.59 -2.46
N VAL A 150 -19.03 -17.57 -1.36
CA VAL A 150 -19.38 -18.77 -0.61
C VAL A 150 -20.84 -18.73 -0.20
N VAL A 151 -21.43 -19.92 0.01
CA VAL A 151 -22.78 -20.07 0.56
C VAL A 151 -22.88 -19.31 1.88
N GLY A 152 -23.99 -18.59 2.08
CA GLY A 152 -24.27 -17.80 3.26
C GLY A 152 -23.81 -16.33 3.21
N MET A 153 -22.98 -15.95 2.23
CA MET A 153 -22.63 -14.55 1.99
C MET A 153 -23.88 -13.69 1.75
N THR A 154 -23.86 -12.45 2.21
CA THR A 154 -24.97 -11.51 1.98
C THR A 154 -24.89 -10.91 0.58
N LYS A 155 -26.03 -10.45 0.03
CA LYS A 155 -26.08 -9.74 -1.26
C LYS A 155 -25.06 -8.60 -1.37
N LYS A 156 -24.87 -7.85 -0.29
CA LYS A 156 -23.90 -6.75 -0.23
C LYS A 156 -22.45 -7.23 -0.33
N ALA A 157 -22.10 -8.34 0.32
CA ALA A 157 -20.78 -8.95 0.21
C ALA A 157 -20.51 -9.44 -1.22
N VAL A 158 -21.50 -10.06 -1.86
CA VAL A 158 -21.38 -10.52 -3.26
C VAL A 158 -21.18 -9.34 -4.21
N SER A 159 -21.99 -8.28 -4.09
CA SER A 159 -21.81 -7.06 -4.91
C SER A 159 -20.45 -6.40 -4.67
N GLN A 160 -19.91 -6.43 -3.45
CA GLN A 160 -18.55 -5.95 -3.18
C GLN A 160 -17.45 -6.83 -3.79
N SER A 161 -17.68 -8.15 -3.88
CA SER A 161 -16.74 -9.12 -4.46
C SER A 161 -16.72 -9.06 -6.00
N TRP A 162 -17.91 -9.10 -6.62
CA TRP A 162 -18.06 -9.28 -8.08
C TRP A 162 -18.55 -8.03 -8.82
N GLY A 163 -18.92 -6.97 -8.09
CA GLY A 163 -19.58 -5.79 -8.64
C GLY A 163 -21.10 -5.95 -8.72
N ASP A 164 -21.74 -4.98 -9.36
CA ASP A 164 -23.19 -4.99 -9.54
C ASP A 164 -23.60 -6.02 -10.61
N PRO A 165 -24.71 -6.74 -10.40
CA PRO A 165 -25.21 -7.71 -11.37
C PRO A 165 -25.78 -7.03 -12.62
N ASP A 166 -25.68 -7.70 -13.77
CA ASP A 166 -26.28 -7.24 -15.02
C ASP A 166 -27.82 -7.37 -14.99
N LEU A 167 -28.32 -8.38 -14.30
CA LEU A 167 -29.74 -8.65 -14.17
C LEU A 167 -30.06 -9.21 -12.78
N VAL A 168 -31.11 -8.68 -12.16
CA VAL A 168 -31.67 -9.16 -10.90
C VAL A 168 -33.12 -9.57 -11.15
N GLU A 169 -33.43 -10.83 -10.87
CA GLU A 169 -34.79 -11.35 -10.90
C GLU A 169 -35.23 -11.69 -9.48
N VAL A 170 -36.43 -11.27 -9.11
CA VAL A 170 -36.98 -11.49 -7.78
C VAL A 170 -38.02 -12.61 -7.84
N ALA A 171 -37.84 -13.64 -7.02
CA ALA A 171 -38.78 -14.76 -6.94
C ALA A 171 -39.80 -14.51 -5.82
N GLY A 172 -41.03 -14.14 -6.20
CA GLY A 172 -42.11 -13.91 -5.25
C GLY A 172 -42.08 -12.51 -4.62
N ASN A 173 -42.27 -12.43 -3.30
CA ASN A 173 -42.27 -11.14 -2.60
C ASN A 173 -40.82 -10.67 -2.33
N PRO A 174 -40.43 -9.46 -2.80
CA PRO A 174 -39.09 -8.90 -2.59
C PRO A 174 -38.64 -8.84 -1.11
N LEU A 175 -39.58 -8.75 -0.18
CA LEU A 175 -39.29 -8.72 1.26
C LEU A 175 -38.55 -9.98 1.73
N TYR A 176 -38.81 -11.14 1.10
CA TYR A 176 -38.16 -12.40 1.47
C TYR A 176 -36.74 -12.52 0.93
N GLY A 177 -36.28 -11.60 0.06
CA GLY A 177 -34.90 -11.59 -0.43
C GLY A 177 -34.50 -12.81 -1.25
N ASN A 178 -35.48 -13.49 -1.86
CA ASN A 178 -35.24 -14.60 -2.78
C ASN A 178 -35.01 -14.03 -4.18
N GLU A 179 -33.77 -14.07 -4.65
CA GLU A 179 -33.34 -13.38 -5.85
C GLU A 179 -32.40 -14.24 -6.69
N ARG A 180 -32.42 -14.04 -8.00
CA ARG A 180 -31.49 -14.62 -8.96
C ARG A 180 -30.72 -13.50 -9.62
N TRP A 181 -29.41 -13.47 -9.44
CA TRP A 181 -28.53 -12.46 -10.00
C TRP A 181 -27.72 -13.06 -11.14
N GLN A 182 -27.55 -12.32 -12.24
CA GLN A 182 -26.75 -12.74 -13.39
C GLN A 182 -25.59 -11.78 -13.63
N TYR A 183 -24.44 -12.36 -13.98
CA TYR A 183 -23.21 -11.66 -14.29
C TYR A 183 -22.62 -12.17 -15.60
N LYS A 184 -22.24 -11.26 -16.49
CA LYS A 184 -21.60 -11.54 -17.78
C LYS A 184 -20.16 -11.05 -17.69
N THR A 185 -19.21 -11.98 -17.72
CA THR A 185 -17.78 -11.65 -17.68
C THR A 185 -17.06 -12.21 -18.91
N TYR A 186 -15.95 -11.58 -19.28
CA TYR A 186 -15.06 -12.09 -20.33
C TYR A 186 -13.81 -12.67 -19.68
N VAL A 187 -13.56 -13.95 -19.90
CA VAL A 187 -12.36 -14.64 -19.40
C VAL A 187 -11.40 -14.92 -20.54
N SER A 188 -10.10 -14.83 -20.25
CA SER A 188 -9.07 -15.27 -21.17
C SER A 188 -9.02 -16.80 -21.23
N SER A 189 -9.08 -17.33 -22.44
CA SER A 189 -8.96 -18.75 -22.78
C SER A 189 -7.85 -18.94 -23.81
N SER A 190 -7.46 -20.19 -24.09
CA SER A 190 -6.48 -20.52 -25.12
C SER A 190 -6.87 -20.06 -26.53
N GLU A 191 -8.16 -19.85 -26.78
CA GLU A 191 -8.72 -19.42 -28.08
C GLU A 191 -9.03 -17.91 -28.12
N GLY A 192 -8.64 -17.14 -27.10
CA GLY A 192 -8.97 -15.72 -26.96
C GLY A 192 -9.94 -15.47 -25.80
N TYR A 193 -10.80 -14.47 -25.90
CA TYR A 193 -11.76 -14.14 -24.83
C TYR A 193 -13.07 -14.91 -25.02
N LYS A 194 -13.50 -15.64 -23.98
CA LYS A 194 -14.80 -16.30 -23.92
C LYS A 194 -15.71 -15.55 -22.95
N LYS A 195 -17.00 -15.49 -23.30
CA LYS A 195 -18.01 -14.86 -22.46
C LYS A 195 -18.58 -15.92 -21.52
N GLU A 196 -18.41 -15.72 -20.21
CA GLU A 196 -19.01 -16.57 -19.18
C GLU A 196 -20.26 -15.88 -18.61
N LEU A 197 -21.32 -16.67 -18.44
CA LEU A 197 -22.50 -16.27 -17.68
C LEU A 197 -22.47 -16.96 -16.32
N ARG A 198 -22.45 -16.16 -15.24
CA ARG A 198 -22.53 -16.66 -13.87
C ARG A 198 -23.87 -16.28 -13.27
N VAL A 199 -24.56 -17.23 -12.66
CA VAL A 199 -25.86 -17.05 -12.05
C VAL A 199 -25.76 -17.38 -10.57
N ILE A 200 -26.19 -16.47 -9.69
CA ILE A 200 -26.20 -16.66 -8.25
C ILE A 200 -27.64 -16.69 -7.76
N TYR A 201 -27.94 -17.65 -6.89
CA TYR A 201 -29.23 -17.81 -6.24
C TYR A 201 -29.13 -17.35 -4.79
N PHE A 202 -30.05 -16.48 -4.39
CA PHE A 202 -30.19 -15.99 -3.03
C PHE A 202 -31.47 -16.53 -2.40
N GLU A 203 -31.36 -16.97 -1.16
CA GLU A 203 -32.47 -17.31 -0.28
C GLU A 203 -32.36 -16.48 1.00
N ALA A 204 -33.45 -15.82 1.41
CA ALA A 204 -33.45 -14.93 2.57
C ALA A 204 -32.32 -13.87 2.55
N GLY A 205 -31.95 -13.38 1.35
CA GLY A 205 -30.89 -12.39 1.16
C GLY A 205 -29.45 -12.93 1.33
N ARG A 206 -29.27 -14.25 1.33
CA ARG A 206 -27.97 -14.93 1.43
C ARG A 206 -27.75 -15.89 0.27
N VAL A 207 -26.49 -16.09 -0.14
CA VAL A 207 -26.14 -17.02 -1.22
C VAL A 207 -26.56 -18.43 -0.83
N ALA A 208 -27.40 -19.06 -1.64
CA ALA A 208 -27.78 -20.46 -1.53
C ALA A 208 -26.95 -21.35 -2.47
N GLY A 209 -26.59 -20.82 -3.66
CA GLY A 209 -25.77 -21.52 -4.65
C GLY A 209 -25.50 -20.67 -5.88
N TRP A 210 -24.71 -21.19 -6.82
CA TRP A 210 -24.42 -20.52 -8.08
C TRP A 210 -24.09 -21.52 -9.19
N GLU A 211 -24.28 -21.09 -10.43
CA GLU A 211 -24.03 -21.87 -11.64
C GLU A 211 -23.19 -21.04 -12.63
N LYS A 212 -22.42 -21.75 -13.46
CA LYS A 212 -21.58 -21.17 -14.50
C LYS A 212 -21.96 -21.79 -15.84
N TYR A 213 -22.17 -20.93 -16.84
CA TYR A 213 -22.39 -21.31 -18.22
C TYR A 213 -21.30 -20.69 -19.11
N GLU A 214 -20.84 -21.46 -20.09
CA GLU A 214 -19.82 -21.10 -21.08
C GLU A 214 -20.43 -20.90 -22.48
#